data_AF-A0A4Z2GU99-F1
#
_entry.id   AF-A0A4Z2GU99-F1
#
_cell.length_a   1.000
_cell.length_b   1.000
_cell.length_c   1.000
_cell.angle_alpha   90.00
_cell.angle_beta   90.00
_cell.angle_gamma   90.00
#
_symmetry.space_group_name_H-M   'P 1'
#
loop_
_entity.id
_entity.type
_entity.pdbx_description
1 polymer ?
#
loop_
_entity_poly.entity_id
_entity_poly.type
_entity_poly.pdbx_seq_one_letter_code
_entity_poly.pdbx_strand_id
1 'polypeptide(L)'
;MEVTMDPLFLALSYFRRRRLQQCSDICTTILQDNPYDQAAWSLKTRALTEMVYIDEIEVDQEGIAEMMLDESSIAQVARPGTSLRLPGTSQGGGPTPAVRYRLPENY
;
A
#
# COMPACT_ATOMS: atom_id res chain seq x y z
N MET A 1 -3.33 49.70 -11.81
CA MET A 1 -2.63 48.60 -11.15
C MET A 1 -3.10 47.34 -11.84
N GLU A 2 -2.30 46.77 -12.74
CA GLU A 2 -2.66 45.50 -13.37
C GLU A 2 -2.66 44.42 -12.29
N VAL A 3 -3.79 43.75 -12.12
CA VAL A 3 -3.90 42.61 -11.20
C VAL A 3 -3.46 41.38 -11.97
N THR A 4 -2.16 41.10 -11.94
CA THR A 4 -1.61 39.84 -12.46
C THR A 4 -1.94 38.72 -11.48
N MET A 5 -2.35 37.56 -11.98
CA MET A 5 -2.65 36.40 -11.12
C MET A 5 -1.42 35.98 -10.30
N ASP A 6 -1.63 35.73 -9.01
CA ASP A 6 -0.58 35.25 -8.12
C ASP A 6 -0.08 33.85 -8.56
N PRO A 7 1.23 33.67 -8.81
CA PRO A 7 1.77 32.40 -9.29
C PRO A 7 1.61 31.27 -8.28
N LEU A 8 1.69 31.56 -6.97
CA LEU A 8 1.50 30.54 -5.93
C LEU A 8 0.05 30.04 -5.91
N PHE A 9 -0.91 30.95 -6.00
CA PHE A 9 -2.32 30.59 -6.15
C PHE A 9 -2.59 29.75 -7.40
N LEU A 10 -1.96 30.08 -8.53
CA LEU A 10 -2.07 29.28 -9.76
C LEU A 10 -1.48 27.87 -9.58
N ALA A 11 -0.32 27.75 -8.94
CA ALA A 11 0.31 26.47 -8.63
C ALA A 11 -0.59 25.60 -7.73
N LEU A 12 -1.19 26.19 -6.69
CA LEU A 12 -2.16 25.51 -5.82
C LEU A 12 -3.39 25.02 -6.59
N SER A 13 -3.89 25.83 -7.52
CA SER A 13 -5.00 25.44 -8.39
C SER A 13 -4.63 24.25 -9.29
N TYR A 14 -3.42 24.20 -9.83
CA TYR A 14 -2.93 23.03 -10.58
C TYR A 14 -2.78 21.78 -9.70
N PHE A 15 -2.22 21.92 -8.51
CA PHE A 15 -2.09 20.83 -7.54
C PHE A 15 -3.45 20.20 -7.23
N ARG A 16 -4.46 21.01 -6.90
CA ARG A 16 -5.83 20.55 -6.61
C ARG A 16 -6.49 19.80 -7.76
N ARG A 17 -6.10 20.10 -9.00
CA ARG A 17 -6.59 19.46 -10.23
C ARG A 17 -5.73 18.26 -10.66
N ARG A 18 -4.83 17.76 -9.79
CA ARG A 18 -3.87 16.68 -10.09
C ARG A 18 -2.94 16.99 -11.26
N ARG A 19 -2.77 18.27 -11.63
CA ARG A 19 -1.83 18.72 -12.69
C ARG A 19 -0.46 18.95 -12.06
N LEU A 20 0.13 17.87 -11.57
CA LEU A 20 1.30 17.92 -10.67
C LEU A 20 2.55 18.47 -11.35
N GLN A 21 2.77 18.15 -12.63
CA GLN A 21 3.96 18.62 -13.39
C GLN A 21 3.96 20.15 -13.48
N GLN A 22 2.84 20.73 -13.92
CA GLN A 22 2.68 22.18 -14.03
C GLN A 22 2.79 22.89 -12.68
N CYS A 23 2.32 22.26 -11.60
CA CYS A 23 2.50 22.78 -10.25
C CYS A 23 3.99 22.83 -9.88
N SER A 24 4.73 21.74 -10.09
CA SER A 24 6.17 21.66 -9.83
C SER A 24 6.98 22.69 -10.65
N ASP A 25 6.63 22.88 -11.92
CA ASP A 25 7.30 23.85 -12.80
C ASP A 25 7.15 25.28 -12.27
N ILE A 26 5.93 25.70 -11.93
CA ILE A 26 5.66 27.05 -11.39
C ILE A 26 6.37 27.23 -10.04
N CYS A 27 6.30 26.24 -9.15
CA CYS A 27 7.02 26.32 -7.88
C CYS A 27 8.55 26.38 -8.09
N THR A 28 9.08 25.79 -9.17
CA THR A 28 10.50 25.91 -9.51
C THR A 28 10.86 27.34 -9.89
N THR A 29 10.03 28.02 -10.69
CA THR A 29 10.22 29.44 -11.01
C THR A 29 10.16 30.30 -9.75
N ILE A 30 9.17 30.10 -8.87
CA ILE A 30 9.05 30.86 -7.62
C ILE A 30 10.30 30.69 -6.74
N LEU A 31 10.83 29.46 -6.63
CA LEU A 31 12.01 29.17 -5.82
C LEU A 31 13.33 29.65 -6.45
N GLN A 32 13.38 29.83 -7.77
CA GLN A 32 14.52 30.48 -8.44
C GLN A 32 14.60 31.96 -8.05
N ASP A 33 13.46 32.63 -7.93
CA ASP A 33 13.38 34.04 -7.53
C ASP A 33 13.55 34.23 -6.02
N ASN A 34 12.90 33.38 -5.21
CA ASN A 34 13.00 33.39 -3.76
C ASN A 34 13.25 31.97 -3.20
N PRO A 35 14.52 31.61 -2.95
CA PRO A 35 14.89 30.30 -2.43
C PRO A 35 14.33 29.97 -1.04
N TYR A 36 13.90 30.98 -0.27
CA TYR A 36 13.39 30.81 1.10
C TYR A 36 11.86 30.76 1.18
N ASP A 37 11.15 30.71 0.05
CA ASP A 37 9.70 30.55 0.04
C ASP A 37 9.30 29.12 0.47
N GLN A 38 8.97 28.97 1.75
CA GLN A 38 8.58 27.70 2.34
C GLN A 38 7.24 27.17 1.78
N ALA A 39 6.35 28.05 1.34
CA ALA A 39 5.07 27.65 0.78
C ALA A 39 5.25 27.03 -0.60
N ALA A 40 6.04 27.66 -1.47
CA ALA A 40 6.38 27.11 -2.78
C ALA A 40 7.22 25.82 -2.65
N TRP A 41 8.15 25.76 -1.71
CA TRP A 41 8.96 24.58 -1.43
C TRP A 41 8.10 23.39 -0.98
N SER A 42 7.24 23.58 0.02
CA SER A 42 6.36 22.52 0.53
C SER A 42 5.33 22.07 -0.51
N LEU A 43 4.85 22.97 -1.36
CA LEU A 43 3.93 22.62 -2.44
C LEU A 43 4.64 21.79 -3.53
N LYS A 44 5.89 22.16 -3.88
CA LYS A 44 6.70 21.40 -4.85
C LYS A 44 7.02 19.99 -4.35
N THR A 45 7.45 19.85 -3.10
CA THR A 45 7.76 18.53 -2.53
C THR A 45 6.53 17.64 -2.54
N ARG A 46 5.36 18.15 -2.13
CA ARG A 46 4.08 17.42 -2.22
C ARG A 46 3.72 17.03 -3.64
N ALA A 47 3.89 17.93 -4.61
CA ALA A 47 3.61 17.63 -6.01
C ALA A 47 4.49 16.49 -6.52
N LEU A 48 5.78 16.48 -6.18
CA LEU A 48 6.72 15.45 -6.60
C LEU A 48 6.42 14.09 -5.96
N THR A 49 6.08 14.04 -4.66
CA THR A 49 5.72 12.79 -3.99
C THR A 49 4.40 12.23 -4.50
N GLU A 50 3.42 13.09 -4.78
CA GLU A 50 2.11 12.69 -5.32
C GLU A 50 2.16 12.19 -6.77
N MET A 51 3.21 12.51 -7.54
CA MET A 51 3.39 11.98 -8.90
C MET A 51 3.72 10.49 -8.89
N VAL A 52 4.42 10.03 -7.85
CA VAL A 52 4.92 8.66 -7.69
C VAL A 52 4.27 7.97 -6.50
N TYR A 53 3.21 8.55 -5.94
CA TYR A 53 2.51 7.99 -4.79
C TYR A 53 1.79 6.72 -5.21
N ILE A 54 2.06 5.65 -4.46
CA ILE A 54 1.37 4.36 -4.56
C ILE A 54 0.81 4.08 -3.17
N ASP A 55 -0.40 3.55 -3.08
CA ASP A 55 -1.00 3.22 -1.79
C ASP A 55 -0.25 2.02 -1.17
N GLU A 56 0.27 2.20 0.03
CA GLU A 56 1.08 1.19 0.72
C GLU A 56 0.27 -0.11 0.97
N ILE A 57 -1.06 -0.03 1.07
CA ILE A 57 -1.90 -1.23 1.20
C ILE A 57 -1.90 -2.10 -0.07
N GLU A 58 -1.60 -1.50 -1.23
CA GLU A 58 -1.50 -2.22 -2.50
C GLU A 58 -0.09 -2.79 -2.71
N VAL A 59 0.91 -2.30 -1.97
CA VAL A 59 2.33 -2.70 -2.06
C VAL A 59 2.66 -3.67 -0.92
N ASP A 60 1.88 -4.74 -0.78
CA ASP A 60 2.19 -5.83 0.14
C ASP A 60 2.92 -6.96 -0.61
N GLN A 61 4.23 -6.80 -0.77
CA GLN A 61 5.07 -7.75 -1.50
C GLN A 61 6.02 -8.48 -0.55
N GLU A 62 5.64 -9.70 -0.15
CA GLU A 62 6.48 -10.57 0.68
C GLU A 62 7.71 -11.09 -0.10
N GLY A 63 8.90 -10.87 0.46
CA GLY A 63 10.17 -11.36 -0.10
C GLY A 63 10.48 -12.81 0.30
N ILE A 64 11.43 -13.46 -0.39
CA ILE A 64 11.85 -14.85 -0.05
C ILE A 64 12.36 -14.95 1.39
N ALA A 65 13.04 -13.90 1.89
CA ALA A 65 13.52 -13.86 3.27
C ALA A 65 12.35 -13.90 4.27
N GLU A 66 11.29 -13.12 4.03
CA GLU A 66 10.09 -13.13 4.87
C GLU A 66 9.36 -14.47 4.76
N MET A 67 9.19 -15.02 3.55
CA MET A 67 8.52 -16.31 3.38
C MET A 67 9.25 -17.50 4.04
N MET A 68 10.59 -17.50 4.08
CA MET A 68 11.37 -18.66 4.55
C MET A 68 12.00 -18.50 5.93
N LEU A 69 12.35 -17.27 6.33
CA LEU A 69 13.04 -17.01 7.60
C LEU A 69 12.12 -16.34 8.63
N ASP A 70 10.98 -15.76 8.23
CA ASP A 70 10.04 -15.18 9.20
C ASP A 70 9.07 -16.22 9.77
N GLU A 71 9.20 -16.43 11.08
CA GLU A 71 8.36 -17.32 11.87
C GLU A 71 7.42 -16.51 12.78
N SER A 72 6.48 -15.81 12.16
CA SER A 72 5.44 -15.03 12.84
C SER A 72 4.18 -15.84 13.18
N SER A 73 4.00 -17.04 12.61
CA SER A 73 2.84 -17.91 12.88
C SER A 73 3.05 -18.80 14.12
N ILE A 74 2.10 -18.79 15.05
CA ILE A 74 2.17 -19.60 16.29
C ILE A 74 1.97 -21.10 16.02
N ALA A 75 1.04 -21.46 15.13
CA ALA A 75 0.70 -22.85 14.86
C ALA A 75 1.62 -23.45 13.79
N GLN A 76 2.45 -24.41 14.19
CA GLN A 76 3.34 -25.15 13.26
C GLN A 76 2.55 -26.02 12.28
N VAL A 77 1.43 -26.61 12.72
CA VAL A 77 0.53 -27.44 11.91
C VAL A 77 -0.90 -26.95 12.11
N ALA A 78 -1.32 -25.98 11.29
CA ALA A 78 -2.68 -25.48 11.31
C ALA A 78 -3.66 -26.49 10.68
N ARG A 79 -4.91 -26.51 11.15
CA ARG A 79 -5.98 -27.31 10.55
C ARG A 79 -6.30 -26.75 9.14
N PRO A 80 -6.66 -27.60 8.16
CA PRO A 80 -7.04 -27.11 6.83
C PRO A 80 -8.16 -26.06 6.90
N GLY A 81 -7.95 -24.92 6.24
CA GLY A 81 -8.89 -23.78 6.23
C GLY A 81 -8.75 -22.80 7.40
N THR A 82 -7.86 -23.03 8.37
CA THR A 82 -7.59 -22.10 9.48
C THR A 82 -6.24 -21.38 9.35
N SER A 83 -5.59 -21.48 8.19
CA SER A 83 -4.35 -20.77 7.84
C SER A 83 -4.34 -20.46 6.35
N LEU A 84 -3.73 -19.34 6.00
CA LEU A 84 -3.46 -18.93 4.61
C LEU A 84 -2.15 -19.49 4.07
N ARG A 85 -1.24 -20.00 4.94
CA ARG A 85 -0.01 -20.66 4.49
C ARG A 85 -0.39 -21.95 3.75
N LEU A 86 0.20 -22.18 2.57
CA LEU A 86 -0.01 -23.45 1.86
C LEU A 86 0.41 -24.60 2.79
N PRO A 87 -0.46 -25.61 3.00
CA PRO A 87 -0.06 -26.78 3.74
C PRO A 87 1.11 -27.42 2.99
N GLY A 88 2.30 -27.47 3.60
CA GLY A 88 3.38 -28.34 3.14
C GLY A 88 3.01 -29.83 3.15
N THR A 89 1.77 -30.16 3.51
CA THR A 89 1.19 -31.49 3.62
C THR A 89 0.28 -31.81 2.42
N SER A 90 0.85 -31.85 1.21
CA SER A 90 0.28 -32.65 0.11
C SER A 90 0.96 -34.03 -0.03
N GLN A 91 1.85 -34.38 0.89
CA GLN A 91 2.38 -35.73 1.05
C GLN A 91 1.99 -36.31 2.40
N GLY A 92 0.91 -37.10 2.45
CA GLY A 92 0.55 -37.89 3.63
C GLY A 92 -0.91 -37.69 4.03
N GLY A 93 -1.75 -38.65 3.66
CA GLY A 93 -3.19 -38.66 3.89
C GLY A 93 -3.59 -38.30 5.33
N GLY A 94 -4.32 -37.20 5.46
CA GLY A 94 -5.10 -36.93 6.67
C GLY A 94 -6.24 -37.94 6.82
N PRO A 95 -6.64 -38.29 8.06
CA PRO A 95 -7.68 -39.28 8.28
C PRO A 95 -9.01 -38.80 7.69
N THR A 96 -9.62 -39.68 6.90
CA THR A 96 -10.92 -39.51 6.24
C THR A 96 -12.00 -39.03 7.23
N PRO A 97 -12.94 -38.17 6.81
CA PRO A 97 -13.99 -37.66 7.67
C PRO A 97 -14.77 -38.82 8.31
N ALA A 98 -14.79 -38.78 9.63
CA ALA A 98 -15.37 -39.71 10.57
C ALA A 98 -16.53 -40.57 10.01
N VAL A 99 -16.28 -41.87 9.96
CA VAL A 99 -17.32 -42.90 9.96
C VAL A 99 -18.20 -42.65 11.20
N ARG A 100 -19.42 -42.16 10.98
CA ARG A 100 -20.40 -41.98 12.05
C ARG A 100 -20.91 -43.37 12.43
N TYR A 101 -20.52 -43.89 13.60
CA TYR A 101 -21.09 -45.14 14.12
C TYR A 101 -22.61 -44.95 14.28
N ARG A 102 -23.40 -45.61 13.44
CA ARG A 102 -24.85 -45.72 13.62
C ARG A 102 -25.07 -46.62 14.84
N LEU A 103 -25.62 -46.08 15.92
CA LEU A 103 -26.11 -46.88 17.03
C LEU A 103 -27.11 -47.91 16.49
N PRO A 104 -27.04 -49.19 16.89
CA PRO A 104 -28.03 -50.17 16.49
C PRO A 104 -29.37 -49.77 17.10
N GLU A 105 -30.39 -49.61 16.25
CA GLU A 105 -31.77 -49.72 16.69
C GLU A 105 -31.97 -51.15 17.21
N ASN A 106 -32.61 -51.26 18.38
CA ASN A 106 -33.15 -52.45 19.07
C ASN A 106 -32.42 -52.83 20.37
N TYR A 107 -33.03 -52.43 21.50
CA TYR A 107 -33.71 -53.38 22.41
C TYR A 107 -34.83 -52.66 23.18
#